data_AF-A0A966Q5L6-F1
#
_entry.id   AF-A0A966Q5L6-F1
#
_cell.length_a   1.000
_cell.length_b   1.000
_cell.length_c   1.000
_cell.angle_alpha   90.00
_cell.angle_beta   90.00
_cell.angle_gamma   90.00
#
_symmetry.space_group_name_H-M   'P 1'
#
loop_
_entity.id
_entity.type
_entity.pdbx_description
1 polymer ?
#
loop_
_entity_poly.entity_id
_entity_poly.type
_entity_poly.pdbx_seq_one_letter_code
_entity_poly.pdbx_strand_id
1 'polypeptide(L)'
;KMDFNQPGQDTPVPGNISAADRFQRAAYFSKFFPEPKDMQQAFATILAAIRSVSVPFGTPYNKLGDGFPVYNTEYRTVCDLSHGVYGFELTTTPNFFWVELALFQPEKAKSSMSLTPGSIDLAGEVSGQFKPAHSPF
;
A
#
# COMPACT_ATOMS: atom_id res chain seq x y z
N LYS A 1 2.30 -29.41 9.29
CA LYS A 1 2.77 -28.11 8.73
C LYS A 1 2.10 -27.96 7.38
N MET A 2 1.44 -26.82 7.11
CA MET A 2 0.89 -26.55 5.78
C MET A 2 2.05 -26.25 4.81
N ASP A 3 2.01 -26.81 3.60
CA ASP A 3 2.99 -26.56 2.55
C ASP A 3 2.48 -25.44 1.64
N PHE A 4 3.27 -24.35 1.55
CA PHE A 4 2.96 -23.17 0.74
C PHE A 4 3.97 -22.98 -0.40
N ASN A 5 4.76 -24.02 -0.73
CA ASN A 5 5.73 -23.94 -1.83
C ASN A 5 5.05 -23.95 -3.20
N GLN A 6 3.92 -24.67 -3.34
CA GLN A 6 3.08 -24.73 -4.52
C GLN A 6 1.59 -24.62 -4.12
N PRO A 7 1.15 -23.45 -3.65
CA PRO A 7 -0.22 -23.29 -3.19
C PRO A 7 -1.20 -23.33 -4.36
N GLY A 8 -2.42 -23.81 -4.09
CA GLY A 8 -3.57 -23.83 -4.99
C GLY A 8 -4.83 -23.30 -4.30
N GLN A 9 -5.94 -23.27 -5.03
CA GLN A 9 -7.25 -22.78 -4.54
C GLN A 9 -7.77 -23.49 -3.27
N ASP A 10 -7.32 -24.73 -3.08
CA ASP A 10 -7.66 -25.65 -1.99
C ASP A 10 -6.65 -25.59 -0.84
N THR A 11 -5.59 -24.78 -0.97
CA THR A 11 -4.63 -24.56 0.13
C THR A 11 -5.29 -23.72 1.22
N PRO A 12 -5.36 -24.22 2.47
CA PRO A 12 -5.92 -23.46 3.58
C PRO A 12 -5.05 -22.24 3.91
N VAL A 13 -5.69 -21.06 3.93
CA VAL A 13 -5.04 -19.78 4.20
C VAL A 13 -5.63 -19.17 5.48
N PRO A 14 -4.79 -18.83 6.48
CA PRO A 14 -5.28 -18.31 7.76
C PRO A 14 -5.85 -16.88 7.62
N GLY A 15 -6.98 -16.61 8.27
CA GLY A 15 -7.80 -15.40 8.05
C GLY A 15 -7.70 -14.30 9.11
N ASN A 16 -6.95 -14.48 10.21
CA ASN A 16 -6.95 -13.48 11.29
C ASN A 16 -6.09 -12.25 10.98
N ILE A 17 -6.16 -11.26 11.85
CA ILE A 17 -5.40 -10.01 11.79
C ILE A 17 -3.97 -10.13 12.36
N SER A 18 -3.59 -11.31 12.88
CA SER A 18 -2.27 -11.55 13.44
C SER A 18 -1.16 -11.27 12.41
N ALA A 19 0.02 -10.86 12.86
CA ALA A 19 1.15 -10.63 11.96
C ALA A 19 1.54 -11.91 11.18
N ALA A 20 1.50 -13.07 11.84
CA ALA A 20 1.80 -14.36 11.21
C ALA A 20 0.78 -14.73 10.13
N ASP A 21 -0.52 -14.57 10.41
CA ASP A 21 -1.59 -14.84 9.46
C ASP A 21 -1.46 -13.90 8.25
N ARG A 22 -1.24 -12.60 8.49
CA ARG A 22 -1.04 -11.61 7.42
C ARG A 22 0.18 -11.93 6.55
N PHE A 23 1.30 -12.31 7.15
CA PHE A 23 2.50 -12.74 6.43
C PHE A 23 2.20 -13.95 5.56
N GLN A 24 1.53 -14.96 6.11
CA GLN A 24 1.18 -16.17 5.38
C GLN A 24 0.24 -15.91 4.20
N ARG A 25 -0.76 -15.03 4.38
CA ARG A 25 -1.65 -14.58 3.30
C ARG A 25 -0.89 -13.86 2.19
N ALA A 26 -0.03 -12.91 2.56
CA ALA A 26 0.77 -12.17 1.57
C ALA A 26 1.70 -13.10 0.79
N ALA A 27 2.36 -14.04 1.47
CA ALA A 27 3.21 -15.05 0.84
C ALA A 27 2.42 -16.01 -0.07
N TYR A 28 1.19 -16.35 0.30
CA TYR A 28 0.29 -17.13 -0.56
C TYR A 28 -0.07 -16.34 -1.83
N PHE A 29 -0.54 -15.10 -1.71
CA PHE A 29 -0.93 -14.28 -2.87
C PHE A 29 0.22 -14.03 -3.84
N SER A 30 1.45 -13.83 -3.33
CA SER A 30 2.60 -13.52 -4.18
C SER A 30 2.98 -14.65 -5.14
N LYS A 31 2.56 -15.89 -4.90
CA LYS A 31 2.73 -17.01 -5.82
C LYS A 31 1.86 -16.93 -7.08
N PHE A 32 0.82 -16.10 -7.05
CA PHE A 32 -0.13 -15.95 -8.14
C PHE A 32 0.00 -14.61 -8.88
N PHE A 33 0.95 -13.75 -8.49
CA PHE A 33 1.13 -12.46 -9.15
C PHE A 33 1.58 -12.67 -10.60
N PRO A 34 0.82 -12.16 -11.59
CA PRO A 34 1.27 -12.20 -12.97
C PRO A 34 2.43 -11.21 -13.15
N GLU A 35 3.23 -11.44 -14.18
CA GLU A 35 4.06 -10.37 -14.72
C GLU A 35 3.13 -9.28 -15.29
N PRO A 36 3.20 -8.04 -14.77
CA PRO A 36 2.27 -7.00 -15.17
C PRO A 36 2.58 -6.51 -16.59
N LYS A 37 1.53 -6.32 -17.41
CA LYS A 37 1.63 -5.80 -18.78
C LYS A 37 1.79 -4.28 -18.81
N ASP A 38 1.29 -3.61 -17.78
CA ASP A 38 1.33 -2.16 -17.61
C ASP A 38 1.29 -1.80 -16.12
N MET A 39 1.51 -0.52 -15.83
CA MET A 39 1.49 0.03 -14.48
C MET A 39 0.14 -0.17 -13.78
N GLN A 40 -0.97 -0.08 -14.53
CA GLN A 40 -2.30 -0.22 -13.97
C GLN A 40 -2.53 -1.65 -13.45
N GLN A 41 -2.10 -2.67 -14.19
CA GLN A 41 -2.15 -4.06 -13.77
C GLN A 41 -1.21 -4.33 -12.58
N ALA A 42 -0.02 -3.73 -12.56
CA ALA A 42 0.91 -3.82 -11.44
C ALA A 42 0.26 -3.27 -10.15
N PHE A 43 -0.30 -2.06 -10.20
CA PHE A 43 -1.00 -1.44 -9.08
C PHE A 43 -2.22 -2.27 -8.64
N ALA A 44 -3.06 -2.71 -9.57
CA ALA A 44 -4.23 -3.52 -9.24
C ALA A 44 -3.84 -4.82 -8.50
N THR A 45 -2.78 -5.49 -8.96
CA THR A 45 -2.27 -6.74 -8.36
C THR A 45 -1.79 -6.51 -6.92
N ILE A 46 -0.93 -5.52 -6.71
CA ILE A 46 -0.36 -5.25 -5.39
C ILE A 46 -1.43 -4.67 -4.45
N LEU A 47 -2.28 -3.74 -4.92
CA LEU A 47 -3.36 -3.17 -4.12
C LEU A 47 -4.34 -4.24 -3.65
N ALA A 48 -4.73 -5.20 -4.51
CA ALA A 48 -5.60 -6.29 -4.11
C ALA A 48 -5.00 -7.12 -2.96
N ALA A 49 -3.72 -7.49 -3.07
CA ALA A 49 -3.03 -8.27 -2.05
C ALA A 49 -2.84 -7.49 -0.74
N ILE A 50 -2.35 -6.25 -0.81
CA ILE A 50 -2.07 -5.44 0.39
C ILE A 50 -3.36 -5.02 1.11
N ARG A 51 -4.47 -4.79 0.37
CA ARG A 51 -5.81 -4.59 0.95
C ARG A 51 -6.28 -5.84 1.69
N SER A 52 -6.06 -7.04 1.14
CA SER A 52 -6.44 -8.31 1.78
C SER A 52 -5.67 -8.64 3.06
N VAL A 53 -4.50 -8.04 3.27
CA VAL A 53 -3.72 -8.18 4.51
C VAL A 53 -3.75 -6.91 5.37
N SER A 54 -4.57 -5.92 4.99
CA SER A 54 -4.83 -4.74 5.83
C SER A 54 -5.67 -5.13 7.04
N VAL A 55 -5.53 -4.35 8.12
CA VAL A 55 -6.30 -4.51 9.34
C VAL A 55 -7.49 -3.54 9.30
N PRO A 56 -8.73 -4.02 9.49
CA PRO A 56 -9.91 -3.17 9.46
C PRO A 56 -9.93 -2.08 10.55
N PHE A 57 -10.64 -0.98 10.28
CA PHE A 57 -10.97 0.03 11.28
C PHE A 57 -11.72 -0.57 12.48
N GLY A 58 -11.49 0.00 13.65
CA GLY A 58 -12.10 -0.48 14.90
C GLY A 58 -11.40 -1.70 15.51
N THR A 59 -10.32 -2.20 14.89
CA THR A 59 -9.46 -3.19 15.53
C THR A 59 -8.85 -2.57 16.80
N PRO A 60 -9.08 -3.16 17.98
CA PRO A 60 -8.70 -2.52 19.21
C PRO A 60 -7.19 -2.60 19.38
N TYR A 61 -6.58 -1.48 19.82
CA TYR A 61 -5.14 -1.39 20.08
C TYR A 61 -4.70 -2.11 21.37
N ASN A 62 -5.60 -2.92 21.96
CA ASN A 62 -5.27 -3.77 23.09
C ASN A 62 -4.78 -5.14 22.60
N LYS A 63 -4.13 -5.87 23.50
CA LYS A 63 -3.73 -7.25 23.26
C LYS A 63 -4.99 -8.13 23.16
N LEU A 64 -5.13 -8.87 22.05
CA LEU A 64 -6.12 -9.93 21.89
C LEU A 64 -5.43 -11.29 22.04
N GLY A 65 -5.82 -12.06 23.06
CA GLY A 65 -5.17 -13.34 23.39
C GLY A 65 -3.69 -13.20 23.75
N ASP A 66 -2.86 -14.12 23.28
CA ASP A 66 -1.42 -14.14 23.60
C ASP A 66 -0.54 -13.34 22.63
N GLY A 67 -1.11 -12.78 21.55
CA GLY A 67 -0.39 -12.07 20.49
C GLY A 67 0.06 -10.64 20.85
N PHE A 68 0.67 -9.92 19.90
CA PHE A 68 0.96 -8.49 20.06
C PHE A 68 -0.28 -7.63 19.75
N PRO A 69 -0.38 -6.40 20.29
CA PRO A 69 -1.39 -5.44 19.88
C PRO A 69 -1.39 -5.24 18.36
N VAL A 70 -2.58 -5.11 17.79
CA VAL A 70 -2.78 -4.87 16.36
C VAL A 70 -3.49 -3.53 16.20
N TYR A 71 -3.10 -2.77 15.19
CA TYR A 71 -3.70 -1.47 14.87
C TYR A 71 -4.30 -1.51 13.48
N ASN A 72 -5.34 -0.71 13.26
CA ASN A 72 -5.95 -0.58 11.95
C ASN A 72 -4.98 0.01 10.92
N THR A 73 -5.18 -0.34 9.65
CA THR A 73 -4.39 0.23 8.57
C THR A 73 -4.85 1.66 8.27
N GLU A 74 -3.92 2.61 8.33
CA GLU A 74 -4.17 4.04 8.08
C GLU A 74 -3.91 4.43 6.62
N TYR A 75 -2.92 3.81 6.00
CA TYR A 75 -2.55 4.05 4.61
C TYR A 75 -1.84 2.85 4.02
N ARG A 76 -1.72 2.85 2.70
CA ARG A 76 -0.99 1.85 1.91
C ARG A 76 -0.15 2.56 0.86
N THR A 77 0.97 1.95 0.51
CA THR A 77 1.87 2.44 -0.54
C THR A 77 2.20 1.32 -1.52
N VAL A 78 2.42 1.68 -2.78
CA VAL A 78 2.87 0.76 -3.84
C VAL A 78 3.97 1.45 -4.61
N CYS A 79 5.16 0.85 -4.67
CA CYS A 79 6.31 1.45 -5.34
C CYS A 79 6.68 0.64 -6.59
N ASP A 80 6.74 1.31 -7.74
CA ASP A 80 7.39 0.76 -8.93
C ASP A 80 8.83 1.27 -8.97
N LEU A 81 9.77 0.38 -8.64
CA LEU A 81 11.19 0.69 -8.61
C LEU A 81 11.82 0.72 -10.01
N SER A 82 11.19 0.09 -11.00
CA SER A 82 11.69 0.05 -12.38
C SER A 82 11.46 1.37 -13.10
N HIS A 83 10.35 2.04 -12.79
CA HIS A 83 9.94 3.29 -13.42
C HIS A 83 10.00 4.50 -12.49
N GLY A 84 10.31 4.30 -11.19
CA GLY A 84 10.40 5.39 -10.22
C GLY A 84 9.03 5.99 -9.92
N VAL A 85 8.06 5.15 -9.55
CA VAL A 85 6.70 5.58 -9.21
C VAL A 85 6.38 5.27 -7.76
N TYR A 86 5.78 6.23 -7.06
CA TYR A 86 5.35 6.08 -5.67
C TYR A 86 3.84 6.29 -5.55
N GLY A 87 3.10 5.19 -5.36
CA GLY A 87 1.66 5.18 -5.15
C GLY A 87 1.29 5.25 -3.68
N PHE A 88 0.17 5.93 -3.38
CA PHE A 88 -0.34 6.14 -2.03
C PHE A 88 -1.88 6.01 -2.00
N GLU A 89 -2.38 5.36 -0.95
CA GLU A 89 -3.80 5.26 -0.62
C GLU A 89 -3.99 5.58 0.87
N LEU A 90 -4.79 6.60 1.19
CA LEU A 90 -5.26 6.82 2.56
C LEU A 90 -6.49 5.96 2.80
N THR A 91 -6.55 5.15 3.86
CA THR A 91 -7.69 4.22 4.04
C THR A 91 -9.01 4.94 4.34
N THR A 92 -8.95 6.21 4.74
CA THR A 92 -10.11 7.08 5.00
C THR A 92 -10.56 7.90 3.78
N THR A 93 -9.83 7.85 2.66
CA THR A 93 -10.18 8.56 1.42
C THR A 93 -10.33 7.54 0.28
N PRO A 94 -11.49 7.45 -0.39
CA PRO A 94 -11.74 6.44 -1.42
C PRO A 94 -11.11 6.80 -2.78
N ASN A 95 -9.79 6.99 -2.81
CA ASN A 95 -9.00 7.20 -4.03
C ASN A 95 -7.61 6.58 -3.92
N PHE A 96 -6.92 6.57 -5.06
CA PHE A 96 -5.51 6.19 -5.16
C PHE A 96 -4.83 7.17 -6.10
N PHE A 97 -3.67 7.66 -5.69
CA PHE A 97 -2.83 8.52 -6.51
C PHE A 97 -1.39 8.03 -6.48
N TRP A 98 -0.60 8.50 -7.42
CA TRP A 98 0.83 8.22 -7.49
C TRP A 98 1.62 9.44 -7.94
N VAL A 99 2.92 9.37 -7.67
CA VAL A 99 3.89 10.37 -8.10
C VAL A 99 4.89 9.68 -9.00
N GLU A 100 5.03 10.17 -10.22
CA GLU A 100 6.14 9.80 -11.09
C GLU A 100 7.35 10.67 -10.76
N LEU A 101 8.42 10.06 -10.25
CA LEU A 101 9.61 10.80 -9.82
C LEU A 101 10.29 11.55 -10.97
N ALA A 102 10.12 11.10 -12.21
CA ALA A 102 10.61 11.79 -13.40
C ALA A 102 9.85 13.10 -13.70
N LEU A 103 8.59 13.21 -13.27
CA LEU A 103 7.77 14.40 -13.41
C LEU A 103 7.88 15.33 -12.20
N PHE A 104 8.29 14.80 -11.07
CA PHE A 104 8.55 15.56 -9.85
C PHE A 104 9.86 16.36 -10.01
N GLN A 105 9.74 17.69 -10.10
CA GLN A 105 10.85 18.62 -10.34
C GLN A 105 11.12 19.53 -9.11
N PRO A 106 11.51 18.96 -7.95
CA PRO A 106 11.73 19.72 -6.73
C PRO A 106 12.88 20.74 -6.85
N GLU A 107 13.83 20.51 -7.75
CA GLU A 107 14.96 21.42 -8.02
C GLU A 107 14.50 22.77 -8.60
N LYS A 108 13.33 22.81 -9.24
CA LYS A 108 12.72 24.07 -9.69
C LYS A 108 12.04 24.83 -8.56
N ALA A 109 11.76 24.15 -7.45
CA ALA A 109 11.22 24.78 -6.25
C ALA A 109 12.37 25.39 -5.42
N LYS A 110 12.18 26.63 -4.96
CA LYS A 110 13.13 27.32 -4.06
C LYS A 110 12.97 26.88 -2.58
N SER A 111 12.15 25.86 -2.32
CA SER A 111 11.77 25.38 -0.99
C SER A 111 11.43 23.89 -1.05
N SER A 112 11.35 23.25 0.12
CA SER A 112 10.73 21.93 0.24
C SER A 112 9.32 21.93 -0.35
N MET A 113 8.90 20.77 -0.87
CA MET A 113 7.60 20.57 -1.49
C MET A 113 6.82 19.54 -0.69
N SER A 114 5.52 19.76 -0.47
CA SER A 114 4.66 18.81 0.23
C SER A 114 3.35 18.57 -0.52
N LEU A 115 2.77 17.41 -0.27
CA LEU A 115 1.42 17.04 -0.68
C LEU A 115 0.71 16.47 0.54
N THR A 116 -0.41 17.09 0.92
CA THR A 116 -1.23 16.60 2.02
C THR A 116 -2.28 15.64 1.48
N PRO A 117 -2.28 14.34 1.85
CA PRO A 117 -3.31 13.41 1.42
C PRO A 117 -4.65 13.72 2.08
N GLY A 118 -5.74 13.17 1.53
CA GLY A 118 -7.07 13.24 2.14
C GLY A 118 -8.15 13.82 1.23
N SER A 119 -7.76 14.58 0.21
CA SER A 119 -8.69 15.14 -0.76
C SER A 119 -9.09 14.10 -1.80
N ILE A 120 -10.38 14.02 -2.12
CA ILE A 120 -10.93 12.99 -3.04
C ILE A 120 -10.47 13.18 -4.49
N ASP A 121 -10.14 14.41 -4.87
CA ASP A 121 -9.63 14.79 -6.18
C ASP A 121 -8.15 14.43 -6.40
N LEU A 122 -7.42 14.01 -5.35
CA LEU A 122 -6.10 13.40 -5.48
C LEU A 122 -6.22 11.98 -6.04
N ALA A 123 -6.35 11.88 -7.37
CA ALA A 123 -6.43 10.62 -8.08
C ALA A 123 -5.55 10.67 -9.32
N GLY A 124 -4.94 9.54 -9.66
CA GLY A 124 -4.05 9.47 -10.82
C GLY A 124 -2.62 9.91 -10.50
N GLU A 125 -1.92 10.40 -11.52
CA GLU A 125 -0.61 11.04 -11.40
C GLU A 125 -0.78 12.44 -10.79
N VAL A 126 -0.04 12.75 -9.71
CA VAL A 126 -0.19 14.01 -8.96
C VAL A 126 1.13 14.75 -8.70
N SER A 127 2.22 14.44 -9.40
CA SER A 127 3.52 15.10 -9.25
C SER A 127 3.44 16.63 -9.31
N GLY A 128 2.59 17.17 -10.20
CA GLY A 128 2.36 18.60 -10.37
C GLY A 128 1.51 19.27 -9.28
N GLN A 129 0.95 18.51 -8.34
CA GLN A 129 0.06 19.02 -7.29
C GLN A 129 0.77 19.35 -5.98
N PHE A 130 2.06 19.04 -5.88
CA PHE A 130 2.89 19.40 -4.73
C PHE A 130 3.00 20.92 -4.60
N LYS A 131 3.01 21.41 -3.35
CA LYS A 131 3.08 22.84 -3.05
C LYS A 131 4.33 23.16 -2.24
N PRO A 132 4.91 24.37 -2.40
CA PRO A 132 5.93 24.88 -1.50
C PRO A 132 5.50 24.74 -0.04
N ALA A 133 6.41 24.25 0.79
CA ALA A 133 6.19 24.05 2.21
C ALA A 133 7.44 24.45 2.99
N HIS A 134 7.23 24.82 4.26
CA HIS A 134 8.35 24.97 5.18
C HIS A 134 8.96 23.59 5.45
N SER A 135 10.28 23.52 5.47
CA SER A 135 10.95 22.30 5.90
C SER A 135 10.51 22.00 7.34
N PRO A 136 10.08 20.76 7.66
CA PRO A 136 9.75 20.41 9.03
C PRO A 136 10.96 20.41 9.97
N PHE A 137 12.18 20.55 9.42
CA PHE A 137 13.47 20.62 10.11
C PHE A 137 14.38 21.69 9.49
#